data_AF-A0A6N8YBR6-F1
#
_entry.id   AF-A0A6N8YBR6-F1
#
_cell.length_a   1.000
_cell.length_b   1.000
_cell.length_c   1.000
_cell.angle_alpha   90.00
_cell.angle_beta   90.00
_cell.angle_gamma   90.00
#
_symmetry.space_group_name_H-M   'P 1'
#
loop_
_entity.id
_entity.type
_entity.pdbx_description
1 polymer ?
#
loop_
_entity_poly.entity_id
_entity_poly.type
_entity_poly.pdbx_seq_one_letter_code
_entity_poly.pdbx_strand_id
1 'polypeptide(L)' 'MNIPADLRYSTDHEWAVVDGDVARIGITDYAQDALGDVVYV' A
#
# COMPACT_ATOMS: atom_id res chain seq x y z
N MET A 1 -12.53 -1.76 -0.65
CA MET A 1 -11.49 -2.23 -1.58
C MET A 1 -11.32 -1.27 -2.73
N ASN A 2 -10.45 -0.28 -2.53
CA ASN A 2 -9.96 0.60 -3.59
C ASN A 2 -8.59 0.09 -4.08
N ILE A 3 -8.44 -0.14 -5.39
CA ILE A 3 -7.21 -0.66 -6.00
C ILE A 3 -6.82 0.26 -7.17
N PRO A 4 -6.03 1.32 -6.93
CA PRO A 4 -5.59 2.21 -8.00
C PRO A 4 -4.66 1.50 -9.01
N ALA A 5 -4.85 1.76 -10.30
CA ALA A 5 -4.15 1.05 -11.38
C ALA A 5 -2.72 1.54 -11.64
N ASP A 6 -2.36 2.70 -11.07
CA ASP A 6 -1.06 3.36 -11.17
C ASP A 6 -0.04 2.87 -10.11
N LEU A 7 -0.46 1.97 -9.22
CA LEU A 7 0.40 1.37 -8.20
C LEU A 7 0.98 0.03 -8.66
N ARG A 8 2.19 -0.27 -8.20
CA ARG A 8 2.72 -1.64 -8.22
C ARG A 8 2.41 -2.32 -6.90
N TYR A 9 1.96 -3.57 -6.93
CA TYR A 9 1.55 -4.32 -5.74
C TYR A 9 2.45 -5.51 -5.46
N SER A 10 2.70 -5.79 -4.17
CA SER A 10 3.36 -7.02 -3.72
C SER A 10 2.33 -8.10 -3.35
N THR A 11 2.78 -9.35 -3.28
CA THR A 11 1.99 -10.46 -2.72
C THR A 11 1.74 -10.30 -1.22
N ASP A 12 2.53 -9.45 -0.55
CA ASP A 12 2.48 -9.21 0.89
C ASP A 12 1.59 -8.01 1.26
N HIS A 13 0.68 -7.65 0.34
CA HIS A 13 -0.32 -6.59 0.51
C HIS A 13 0.26 -5.18 0.71
N GLU A 14 1.40 -4.91 0.09
CA GLU A 14 2.01 -3.59 0.00
C GLU A 14 1.86 -3.02 -1.42
N TRP A 15 2.02 -1.71 -1.55
CA TRP A 15 2.07 -1.02 -2.84
C TRP A 15 3.24 -0.04 -2.92
N ALA A 16 3.67 0.25 -4.14
CA ALA A 16 4.69 1.24 -4.45
C ALA A 16 4.28 2.17 -5.61
N VAL A 17 4.56 3.46 -5.46
CA VAL A 17 4.54 4.47 -6.54
C VAL A 17 5.98 4.92 -6.76
N VAL A 18 6.43 4.95 -8.01
CA VAL A 18 7.76 5.42 -8.38
C VAL A 18 7.64 6.76 -9.10
N ASP A 19 8.33 7.76 -8.59
CA ASP A 19 8.48 9.09 -9.18
C ASP A 19 9.98 9.42 -9.32
N GLY A 20 10.50 9.25 -10.54
CA GLY A 20 11.93 9.33 -10.82
C GLY A 20 12.74 8.32 -9.99
N ASP A 21 13.65 8.83 -9.16
CA ASP A 21 14.52 8.03 -8.29
C ASP A 21 13.92 7.77 -6.90
N VAL A 22 12.71 8.29 -6.62
CA VAL A 22 12.04 8.15 -5.32
C VAL A 22 10.86 7.21 -5.43
N ALA A 23 10.75 6.28 -4.49
CA ALA A 23 9.58 5.43 -4.34
C ALA A 23 8.83 5.78 -3.05
N ARG A 24 7.50 5.88 -3.14
CA ARG A 24 6.60 5.89 -1.99
C ARG A 24 6.03 4.48 -1.82
N ILE A 25 6.10 3.95 -0.61
CA ILE A 25 5.61 2.61 -0.26
C ILE A 25 4.52 2.74 0.82
N GLY A 26 3.53 1.86 0.78
CA GLY A 26 2.50 1.75 1.81
C GLY A 26 1.82 0.39 1.79
N ILE A 27 0.83 0.20 2.67
CA ILE A 27 -0.01 -1.02 2.71
C ILE A 27 -1.30 -0.83 1.92
N THR A 28 -1.84 -1.91 1.37
CA THR A 28 -3.09 -1.89 0.59
C THR A 28 -4.32 -1.64 1.45
N ASP A 29 -5.42 -1.23 0.82
CA ASP A 29 -6.74 -1.09 1.45
C ASP A 29 -7.22 -2.41 2.11
N TYR A 30 -6.81 -3.55 1.54
CA TYR A 30 -7.05 -4.86 2.13
C TYR A 30 -6.25 -5.08 3.42
N ALA A 31 -4.96 -4.70 3.43
CA ALA A 31 -4.12 -4.86 4.60
C ALA A 31 -4.59 -4.01 5.79
N GLN A 32 -5.01 -2.76 5.56
CA GLN A 32 -5.51 -1.93 6.66
C GLN A 32 -6.83 -2.46 7.25
N ASP A 33 -7.73 -2.99 6.42
CA ASP A 33 -9.00 -3.57 6.90
C ASP A 33 -8.74 -4.84 7.72
N ALA A 34 -7.74 -5.64 7.32
CA ALA A 34 -7.32 -6.84 8.05
C ALA A 34 -6.62 -6.53 9.39
N LEU A 35 -5.93 -5.39 9.49
CA LEU A 35 -5.26 -4.95 10.73
C LEU A 35 -6.24 -4.32 11.74
N GLY A 36 -7.34 -3.75 11.26
CA GLY A 36 -8.23 -2.93 12.09
C GLY A 36 -7.59 -1.58 12.44
N ASP A 37 -7.86 -1.07 13.64
CA ASP A 37 -7.37 0.25 14.04
C ASP A 37 -5.84 0.24 14.26
N VAL A 38 -5.11 0.92 13.38
CA VAL A 38 -3.66 1.14 13.51
C VAL A 38 -3.39 2.20 14.58
N VAL A 39 -2.77 1.79 15.70
CA VAL A 39 -2.52 2.67 16.86
C VAL A 39 -1.08 3.21 16.96
N TYR A 40 -0.16 2.70 16.15
CA TYR A 40 1.26 3.08 16.13
C TYR A 40 1.88 2.80 14.76
N VAL A 41 2.80 3.65 14.30
CA VAL A 41 3.55 3.55 13.03
C VAL A 41 5.01 3.95 13.25
#